data_AF-A0A3S5ANZ4-F1
#
_entry.id   AF-A0A3S5ANZ4-F1
#
_cell.length_a   1.000
_cell.length_b   1.000
_cell.length_c   1.000
_cell.angle_alpha   90.00
_cell.angle_beta   90.00
_cell.angle_gamma   90.00
#
_symmetry.space_group_name_H-M   'P 1'
#
loop_
_entity.id
_entity.type
_entity.pdbx_description
1 polymer ?
#
loop_
_entity_poly.entity_id
_entity_poly.type
_entity_poly.pdbx_seq_one_letter_code
_entity_poly.pdbx_strand_id
1 'polypeptide(L)'
;MNTKDVVNCIKKALGQTNVGIRTAGINLAITLQLFMGVDNLRLLLADEKPSQLAIIDSEFSRLESKTAPVPIRNTALKRLQLRTQEINSIKKYSCIANSEAVKQEESRETSAEVAVNPEDLITRTDIW
;
A
#
# COMPACT_ATOMS: atom_id res chain seq x y z
N MET A 1 8.54 -9.28 5.04
CA MET A 1 8.10 -10.55 5.66
C MET A 1 6.90 -11.04 4.89
N ASN A 2 6.94 -12.26 4.36
CA ASN A 2 5.84 -12.86 3.63
C ASN A 2 4.92 -13.63 4.61
N THR A 3 3.63 -13.75 4.31
CA THR A 3 2.66 -14.50 5.13
C THR A 3 3.08 -15.96 5.31
N LYS A 4 3.71 -16.55 4.28
CA LYS A 4 4.27 -17.90 4.32
C LYS A 4 5.36 -18.05 5.40
N ASP A 5 6.18 -17.01 5.59
CA ASP A 5 7.26 -17.02 6.59
C ASP A 5 6.68 -17.00 8.02
N VAL A 6 5.59 -16.25 8.23
CA VAL A 6 4.87 -16.17 9.51
C VAL A 6 4.32 -17.55 9.88
N VAL A 7 3.67 -18.23 8.94
CA VAL A 7 3.11 -19.58 9.13
C VAL A 7 4.22 -20.58 9.48
N ASN A 8 5.35 -20.52 8.79
CA ASN A 8 6.50 -21.37 9.11
C ASN A 8 7.06 -21.10 10.52
N CYS A 9 7.03 -19.85 10.98
CA CYS A 9 7.42 -19.50 12.35
C CYS A 9 6.46 -20.11 13.38
N ILE A 10 5.15 -20.08 13.11
CA ILE A 10 4.13 -20.69 13.97
C ILE A 10 4.35 -22.20 14.07
N LYS A 11 4.51 -22.91 12.95
CA LYS A 11 4.79 -24.36 12.94
C LYS A 11 6.03 -24.70 13.77
N LYS A 12 7.11 -23.93 13.59
CA LYS A 12 8.34 -24.08 14.41
C LYS A 12 8.08 -23.87 15.90
N ALA A 13 7.27 -22.88 16.27
CA ALA A 13 6.93 -22.59 17.66
C ALA A 13 6.07 -23.70 18.29
N LEU A 14 5.11 -24.26 17.55
CA LEU A 14 4.27 -25.38 17.99
C LEU A 14 5.08 -26.67 18.18
N GLY A 15 6.12 -26.88 17.36
CA GLY A 15 7.05 -28.01 17.49
C GLY A 15 8.02 -27.93 18.67
N GLN A 16 8.16 -26.78 19.34
CA GLN A 16 9.09 -26.65 20.47
C GLN A 16 8.61 -27.41 21.71
N THR A 17 9.54 -27.91 22.52
CA THR A 17 9.25 -28.61 23.79
C THR A 17 8.87 -27.67 24.93
N ASN A 18 9.33 -26.42 24.87
CA ASN A 18 9.04 -25.40 25.85
C ASN A 18 7.58 -24.92 25.73
N VAL A 19 6.83 -24.99 26.83
CA VAL A 19 5.41 -24.60 26.88
C VAL A 19 5.23 -23.11 26.57
N GLY A 20 6.11 -22.24 27.06
CA GLY A 20 6.04 -20.79 26.81
C GLY A 20 6.13 -20.44 25.32
N ILE A 21 7.01 -21.12 24.58
CA ILE A 21 7.14 -20.92 23.13
C ILE A 21 5.90 -21.45 22.40
N ARG A 22 5.40 -22.63 22.80
CA ARG A 22 4.16 -23.17 22.22
C ARG A 22 2.97 -22.25 22.46
N THR A 23 2.79 -21.74 23.68
CA THR A 23 1.72 -20.80 24.01
C THR A 23 1.86 -19.50 23.22
N ALA A 24 3.07 -18.99 23.03
CA ALA A 24 3.30 -17.83 22.17
C ALA A 24 2.90 -18.11 20.70
N GLY A 25 3.21 -19.31 20.20
CA GLY A 25 2.76 -19.77 18.87
C GLY A 25 1.24 -19.85 18.74
N ILE A 26 0.56 -20.39 19.76
CA ILE A 26 -0.91 -20.45 19.83
C ILE A 26 -1.51 -19.03 19.85
N ASN A 27 -0.99 -18.14 20.68
CA ASN A 27 -1.45 -16.74 20.75
C ASN A 27 -1.25 -15.99 19.41
N LEU A 28 -0.16 -16.28 18.71
CA LEU A 28 0.05 -15.74 17.36
C LEU A 28 -0.96 -16.30 16.37
N ALA A 29 -1.27 -17.59 16.40
CA ALA A 29 -2.30 -18.19 15.55
C ALA A 29 -3.69 -17.55 15.80
N ILE A 30 -4.05 -17.36 17.07
CA ILE A 30 -5.31 -16.70 17.49
C ILE A 30 -5.44 -15.29 16.95
N THR A 31 -4.37 -14.48 17.02
CA THR A 31 -4.40 -13.11 16.49
C THR A 31 -4.40 -13.10 14.95
N LEU A 32 -3.73 -14.06 14.30
CA LEU A 32 -3.68 -14.16 12.85
C LEU A 32 -5.03 -14.60 12.24
N GLN A 33 -5.78 -15.44 12.95
CA GLN A 33 -7.17 -15.83 12.65
C GLN A 33 -8.06 -14.60 12.36
N LEU A 34 -7.84 -13.49 13.06
CA LEU A 34 -8.61 -12.26 12.91
C LEU A 34 -8.43 -11.56 11.55
N PHE A 35 -7.30 -11.82 10.88
CA PHE A 35 -6.93 -11.16 9.62
C PHE A 35 -7.10 -12.07 8.40
N MET A 36 -7.04 -13.40 8.57
CA MET A 36 -7.07 -14.38 7.47
C MET A 36 -8.33 -15.26 7.47
N GLY A 37 -9.04 -15.32 8.61
CA GLY A 37 -10.17 -16.22 8.83
C GLY A 37 -9.77 -17.64 9.26
N VAL A 38 -10.73 -18.37 9.82
CA VAL A 38 -10.54 -19.70 10.42
C VAL A 38 -10.13 -20.73 9.37
N ASP A 39 -10.82 -20.72 8.22
CA ASP A 39 -10.69 -21.76 7.20
C ASP A 39 -9.29 -21.79 6.56
N ASN A 40 -8.74 -20.61 6.25
CA ASN A 40 -7.39 -20.49 5.70
C ASN A 40 -6.33 -20.92 6.70
N LEU A 41 -6.51 -20.59 7.99
CA LEU A 41 -5.55 -20.93 9.01
C LEU A 41 -5.56 -22.43 9.34
N ARG A 42 -6.74 -23.08 9.37
CA ARG A 42 -6.85 -24.53 9.54
C ARG A 42 -6.18 -25.30 8.40
N LEU A 43 -6.36 -24.86 7.16
CA LEU A 43 -5.69 -25.48 6.01
C LEU A 43 -4.15 -25.39 6.15
N LEU A 44 -3.64 -24.25 6.61
CA LEU A 44 -2.20 -24.03 6.77
C LEU A 44 -1.59 -24.82 7.94
N LEU A 45 -2.39 -25.13 8.97
CA LEU A 45 -1.99 -25.85 10.17
C LEU A 45 -2.39 -27.34 10.16
N ALA A 46 -2.93 -27.86 9.06
CA ALA A 46 -3.43 -29.23 8.96
C ALA A 46 -2.35 -30.30 9.26
N ASP A 47 -1.07 -29.98 9.06
CA ASP A 47 0.06 -30.89 9.31
C ASP A 47 0.46 -30.99 10.80
N GLU A 48 -0.11 -30.16 11.67
CA GLU A 48 0.24 -30.12 13.10
C GLU A 48 -0.47 -31.20 13.92
N LYS A 49 0.08 -31.49 15.11
CA LYS A 49 -0.43 -32.57 15.96
C LYS A 49 -1.91 -32.32 16.33
N PRO A 50 -2.77 -33.36 16.30
CA PRO A 50 -4.21 -33.20 16.53
C PRO A 50 -4.54 -32.65 17.94
N SER A 51 -3.71 -32.98 18.94
CA SER A 51 -3.85 -32.41 20.28
C SER A 51 -3.65 -30.89 20.32
N GLN A 52 -2.73 -30.35 19.51
CA GLN A 52 -2.50 -28.91 19.43
C GLN A 52 -3.61 -28.20 18.65
N LEU A 53 -4.13 -28.84 17.60
CA LEU A 53 -5.28 -28.34 16.85
C LEU A 53 -6.52 -28.20 17.74
N ALA A 54 -6.82 -29.20 18.58
CA ALA A 54 -7.94 -29.14 19.51
C ALA A 54 -7.84 -27.97 20.50
N ILE A 55 -6.63 -27.69 21.01
CA ILE A 55 -6.38 -26.54 21.88
C ILE A 55 -6.62 -25.23 21.10
N ILE A 56 -6.05 -25.10 19.91
CA ILE A 56 -6.19 -23.92 19.06
C ILE A 56 -7.68 -23.67 18.72
N ASP A 57 -8.42 -24.71 18.37
CA ASP A 57 -9.85 -24.62 18.05
C ASP A 57 -10.67 -24.15 19.25
N SER A 58 -10.36 -24.66 20.45
CA SER A 58 -11.01 -24.19 21.68
C SER A 58 -10.76 -22.70 21.95
N GLU A 59 -9.56 -22.21 21.61
CA GLU A 59 -9.21 -20.80 21.76
C GLU A 59 -9.85 -19.93 20.66
N PHE A 60 -10.02 -20.45 19.44
CA PHE A 60 -10.69 -19.73 18.35
C PHE A 60 -12.15 -19.43 18.67
N SER A 61 -12.89 -20.38 19.24
CA SER A 61 -14.30 -20.16 19.63
C SER A 61 -14.47 -19.08 20.69
N ARG A 62 -13.43 -18.81 21.49
CA ARG A 62 -13.44 -17.68 22.45
C ARG A 62 -13.26 -16.31 21.77
N LEU A 63 -12.75 -16.28 20.54
CA LEU A 63 -12.39 -15.07 19.81
C LEU A 63 -13.35 -14.66 18.70
N GLU A 64 -14.33 -15.49 18.36
CA GLU A 64 -15.23 -15.32 17.19
C GLU A 64 -15.98 -13.98 17.15
N SER A 65 -16.13 -13.29 18.28
CA SER A 65 -16.84 -12.01 18.37
C SER A 65 -15.97 -10.75 18.18
N LYS A 66 -14.67 -10.90 17.89
CA LYS A 66 -13.75 -9.76 17.77
C LYS A 66 -13.51 -9.38 16.31
N THR A 67 -13.48 -8.08 16.04
CA THR A 67 -13.04 -7.50 14.76
C THR A 67 -11.60 -7.02 14.89
N ALA A 68 -10.82 -7.12 13.80
CA ALA A 68 -9.44 -6.63 13.78
C ALA A 68 -9.36 -5.14 14.17
N PRO A 69 -8.47 -4.76 15.11
CA PRO A 69 -8.33 -3.38 15.52
C PRO A 69 -7.73 -2.52 14.40
N VAL A 70 -8.10 -1.24 14.39
CA VAL A 70 -7.56 -0.27 13.43
C VAL A 70 -6.04 -0.13 13.65
N PRO A 71 -5.20 -0.18 12.59
CA PRO A 71 -3.75 0.00 12.73
C PRO A 71 -3.40 1.37 13.29
N ILE A 72 -2.61 1.41 14.37
CA ILE A 72 -2.22 2.66 15.05
C ILE A 72 -0.80 3.12 14.65
N ARG A 73 0.06 2.20 14.21
CA ARG A 73 1.46 2.48 13.83
C ARG A 73 1.61 2.58 12.32
N ASN A 74 2.59 3.38 11.88
CA ASN A 74 2.99 3.55 10.47
C ASN A 74 1.88 4.04 9.50
N THR A 75 0.77 4.59 10.02
CA THR A 75 -0.35 5.08 9.20
C THR A 75 0.04 6.28 8.32
N ALA A 76 0.83 7.21 8.85
CA ALA A 76 1.35 8.35 8.09
C ALA A 76 2.32 7.92 6.99
N LEU A 77 3.22 6.98 7.29
CA LEU A 77 4.19 6.45 6.32
C LEU A 77 3.47 5.71 5.18
N LYS A 78 2.42 4.94 5.50
CA LYS A 78 1.55 4.30 4.51
C LYS A 78 0.87 5.33 3.59
N ARG A 79 0.35 6.43 4.15
CA ARG A 79 -0.24 7.53 3.34
C ARG A 79 0.77 8.17 2.40
N LEU A 80 1.99 8.41 2.87
CA LEU A 80 3.06 8.97 2.03
C LEU A 80 3.46 8.00 0.92
N GLN A 81 3.56 6.71 1.20
CA GLN A 81 3.87 5.70 0.18
C GLN A 81 2.79 5.60 -0.91
N LEU A 82 1.52 5.61 -0.52
CA LEU A 82 0.39 5.62 -1.47
C LEU A 82 0.46 6.87 -2.37
N ARG A 83 0.68 8.06 -1.76
CA ARG A 83 0.85 9.31 -2.50
C ARG A 83 2.03 9.27 -3.48
N THR A 84 3.15 8.69 -3.08
CA THR A 84 4.32 8.52 -3.96
C THR A 84 4.03 7.53 -5.10
N GLN A 85 3.27 6.47 -4.85
CA GLN A 85 2.85 5.54 -5.91
C GLN A 85 1.94 6.20 -6.94
N GLU A 86 1.00 7.04 -6.50
CA GLU A 86 0.14 7.83 -7.38
C GLU A 86 0.99 8.78 -8.24
N ILE A 87 1.90 9.53 -7.63
CA ILE A 87 2.81 10.44 -8.34
C ILE A 87 3.69 9.70 -9.35
N ASN A 88 4.23 8.54 -8.97
CA ASN A 88 5.06 7.74 -9.87
C ASN A 88 4.25 7.16 -11.03
N SER A 89 2.99 6.79 -10.79
CA SER A 89 2.08 6.33 -11.85
C SER A 89 1.74 7.47 -12.81
N ILE A 90 1.43 8.66 -12.29
CA ILE A 90 1.19 9.87 -13.10
C ILE A 90 2.43 10.20 -13.93
N LYS A 91 3.62 10.26 -13.30
CA LYS A 91 4.88 10.54 -14.00
C LYS A 91 5.22 9.51 -15.07
N LYS A 92 4.90 8.23 -14.83
CA LYS A 92 5.09 7.13 -15.80
C LYS A 92 4.22 7.30 -17.05
N TYR A 93 3.02 7.87 -16.91
CA TYR A 93 2.15 8.12 -18.06
C TYR A 93 2.33 9.52 -18.66
N SER A 94 2.90 10.49 -17.93
CA SER A 94 3.18 11.83 -18.45
C SER A 94 4.46 11.92 -19.31
N CYS A 95 5.44 11.02 -19.12
CA CYS A 95 6.61 10.94 -20.00
C CYS A 95 6.31 10.33 -21.38
N ILE A 96 5.12 9.73 -21.56
CA ILE A 96 4.63 9.25 -22.84
C ILE A 96 3.99 10.40 -23.63
N ALA A 97 3.33 11.36 -22.96
CA ALA A 97 2.67 12.49 -23.61
C ALA A 97 3.65 13.55 -24.17
N ASN A 98 4.85 13.69 -23.58
CA ASN A 98 5.82 14.69 -24.00
C ASN A 98 6.79 14.22 -25.11
N SER A 99 6.75 12.95 -25.53
CA SER A 99 7.56 12.49 -26.67
C SER A 99 6.91 12.83 -28.02
N GLU A 100 5.58 13.03 -28.05
CA GLU A 100 4.84 13.45 -29.23
C GLU A 100 4.80 14.98 -29.38
N ALA A 101 4.84 15.74 -28.28
CA ALA A 101 4.78 17.20 -28.31
C ALA A 101 6.10 17.89 -28.75
N VAL A 102 7.26 17.24 -28.59
CA VAL A 102 8.58 17.86 -28.88
C VAL A 102 8.94 17.86 -30.39
N LYS A 103 8.07 17.37 -31.29
CA LYS A 103 8.33 17.33 -32.74
C LYS A 103 7.65 18.43 -33.58
N GLN A 104 6.96 19.40 -32.98
CA GLN A 104 6.20 20.40 -33.77
C GLN A 104 6.57 21.88 -33.53
N GLU A 105 7.61 22.20 -32.75
CA GLU A 105 7.99 23.60 -32.50
C GLU A 105 9.16 24.14 -33.35
N GLU A 106 9.78 23.32 -34.21
CA GLU A 106 10.95 23.72 -35.02
C GLU A 106 10.63 23.98 -36.53
N SER A 107 9.43 24.44 -36.87
CA SER A 107 9.11 24.79 -38.28
C SER A 107 8.03 25.85 -38.50
N ARG A 108 7.76 26.71 -37.52
CA ARG A 108 6.83 27.85 -37.68
C ARG A 108 7.47 29.19 -37.34
N GLU A 109 8.65 29.44 -37.89
CA GLU A 109 9.04 30.79 -38.27
C GLU A 109 8.69 30.96 -39.75
N THR A 110 7.58 31.65 -40.01
CA THR A 110 7.37 32.61 -41.11
C THR A 110 5.88 32.92 -41.26
N SER A 111 5.57 34.21 -41.32
CA SER A 111 4.28 34.80 -41.71
C SER A 111 3.13 34.75 -40.71
N ALA A 112 3.09 35.72 -39.81
CA ALA A 112 1.88 36.48 -39.51
C ALA A 112 2.26 37.83 -38.86
N GLU A 113 2.59 38.80 -39.71
CA GLU A 113 2.69 40.21 -39.36
C GLU A 113 1.27 40.72 -39.05
N VAL A 114 0.90 40.79 -37.77
CA VAL A 114 -0.32 41.48 -37.35
C VAL A 114 0.06 42.94 -37.12
N ALA A 115 -0.35 43.79 -38.06
CA ALA A 115 -0.15 45.23 -38.03
C ALA A 115 -0.67 45.82 -36.71
N VAL A 116 0.25 46.20 -35.83
CA VAL A 116 -0.07 47.02 -34.65
C VAL A 116 -0.35 48.43 -35.15
N ASN A 117 -1.59 48.87 -34.97
CA ASN A 117 -2.03 50.21 -35.35
C ASN A 117 -1.22 51.25 -34.55
N PRO A 118 -0.54 52.22 -35.18
CA PRO A 118 0.36 53.14 -34.49
C PRO A 118 -0.35 54.17 -33.57
N GLU A 119 -1.68 54.15 -33.49
CA GLU A 119 -2.49 55.10 -32.72
C GLU A 119 -2.78 54.64 -31.27
N ASP A 120 -2.45 53.39 -30.89
CA ASP A 120 -2.61 52.91 -29.50
C ASP A 120 -1.38 53.13 -28.61
N LEU A 121 -0.34 53.80 -29.12
CA LEU A 121 0.79 54.30 -28.34
C LEU A 121 0.49 55.71 -27.84
N ILE A 122 -0.51 55.85 -26.97
CA ILE A 122 -0.59 57.01 -26.08
C ILE A 122 0.49 56.81 -25.01
N THR A 123 1.72 57.18 -25.36
CA THR A 123 2.74 57.52 -24.38
C THR A 123 2.53 58.97 -23.96
N ARG A 124 1.94 59.15 -22.78
CA ARG A 124 1.94 60.40 -22.03
C ARG A 124 1.82 59.96 -20.57
N THR A 125 2.89 59.86 -19.80
CA THR A 125 3.57 61.03 -19.22
C THR A 125 2.58 62.18 -19.04
N ASP A 126 2.39 62.62 -17.80
CA ASP A 126 1.53 63.72 -17.36
C ASP A 126 0.15 63.28 -16.84
N ILE A 127 0.03 63.01 -15.54
CA ILE A 127 -0.66 63.96 -14.62
C ILE A 127 0.00 63.83 -13.22
N TRP A 128 0.60 64.94 -12.79
CA TRP A 128 1.31 65.30 -11.55
C TRP A 128 1.16 64.43 -10.29
#